data_AF-A0A3D2IEM1-F1
#
_entry.id   AF-A0A3D2IEM1-F1
#
_cell.length_a   1.000
_cell.length_b   1.000
_cell.length_c   1.000
_cell.angle_alpha   90.00
_cell.angle_beta   90.00
_cell.angle_gamma   90.00
#
_symmetry.space_group_name_H-M   'P 1'
#
loop_
_entity.id
_entity.type
_entity.pdbx_description
1 polymer ?
#
loop_
_entity_poly.entity_id
_entity_poly.type
_entity_poly.pdbx_seq_one_letter_code
_entity_poly.pdbx_strand_id
1 'polypeptide(L)'
;FNEGKVFKIATVDEWLDCGTLPAWLETTGEIVAKENPTFNASKFPGSEIIPPVFIAEGVNIESSKIGPHVSIEEGTTIKNSTIKNSIIRDNAVLDNVETEGSTIGAHTSLKNVKGKVDVGDHSNLEIE
;
A
#
# COMPACT_ATOMS: atom_id res chain seq x y z
N PHE A 1 32.57 34.80 -12.85
CA PHE A 1 31.99 33.65 -13.58
C PHE A 1 32.87 32.39 -13.60
N ASN A 2 34.17 32.45 -13.27
CA ASN A 2 35.04 31.27 -13.13
C ASN A 2 35.42 31.00 -11.66
N GLU A 3 34.45 30.66 -10.82
CA GLU A 3 34.73 30.06 -9.52
C GLU A 3 34.54 28.56 -9.67
N GLY A 4 35.65 27.83 -9.85
CA GLY A 4 35.66 26.39 -10.06
C GLY A 4 34.97 25.67 -8.90
N LYS A 5 33.81 25.07 -9.17
CA LYS A 5 33.06 24.32 -8.16
C LYS A 5 33.71 22.96 -7.93
N VAL A 6 33.82 22.55 -6.67
CA VAL A 6 34.36 21.25 -6.26
C VAL A 6 33.20 20.30 -6.01
N PHE A 7 33.13 19.20 -6.77
CA PHE A 7 32.21 18.10 -6.50
C PHE A 7 32.73 17.25 -5.34
N LYS A 8 31.84 16.89 -4.42
CA LYS A 8 32.13 15.98 -3.31
C LYS A 8 31.21 14.77 -3.40
N ILE A 9 31.72 13.62 -2.97
CA ILE A 9 30.94 12.39 -2.84
C ILE A 9 30.55 12.16 -1.38
N ALA A 10 29.48 11.44 -1.17
CA ALA A 10 29.06 10.89 0.11
C ALA A 10 28.71 9.41 -0.08
N THR A 11 28.86 8.62 0.97
CA THR A 11 28.43 7.22 1.00
C THR A 11 26.98 7.15 1.46
N VAL A 12 26.25 6.17 0.92
CA VAL A 12 24.85 5.90 1.27
C VAL A 12 24.76 4.42 1.64
N ASP A 13 24.15 4.11 2.79
CA ASP A 13 24.03 2.74 3.29
C ASP A 13 22.99 1.93 2.49
N GLU A 14 21.92 2.58 2.05
CA GLU A 14 20.87 1.99 1.24
C GLU A 14 20.23 3.02 0.31
N TRP A 15 19.96 2.62 -0.94
CA TRP A 15 19.23 3.42 -1.91
C TRP A 15 17.99 2.65 -2.36
N LEU A 16 16.82 3.10 -1.91
CA LEU A 16 15.53 2.54 -2.31
C LEU A 16 14.94 3.38 -3.45
N ASP A 17 14.49 2.72 -4.51
CA ASP A 17 13.94 3.37 -5.71
C ASP A 17 12.40 3.38 -5.69
N CYS A 18 11.81 4.44 -6.22
CA CYS A 18 10.36 4.58 -6.40
C CYS A 18 10.01 5.07 -7.82
N GLY A 19 10.93 4.95 -8.78
CA GLY A 19 10.75 5.42 -10.16
C GLY A 19 9.84 4.55 -11.03
N THR A 20 9.50 3.33 -10.59
CA THR A 20 8.58 2.42 -11.28
C THR A 20 7.62 1.79 -10.28
N LEU A 21 6.44 1.33 -10.73
CA LEU A 21 5.49 0.64 -9.84
C LEU A 21 6.10 -0.58 -9.13
N PRO A 22 6.84 -1.48 -9.81
CA PRO A 22 7.49 -2.59 -9.12
C PRO A 22 8.52 -2.14 -8.07
N ALA A 23 9.36 -1.15 -8.39
CA ALA A 23 10.37 -0.64 -7.45
C ALA A 23 9.72 0.07 -6.26
N TRP A 24 8.66 0.86 -6.48
CA TRP A 24 7.92 1.51 -5.41
C TRP A 24 7.24 0.50 -4.49
N LEU A 25 6.68 -0.57 -5.05
CA LEU A 25 6.07 -1.66 -4.29
C LEU A 25 7.10 -2.41 -3.44
N GLU A 26 8.25 -2.77 -4.02
CA GLU A 26 9.36 -3.42 -3.33
C GLU A 26 9.87 -2.54 -2.17
N THR A 27 10.19 -1.28 -2.47
CA THR A 27 10.62 -0.28 -1.47
C THR A 27 9.61 -0.14 -0.35
N THR A 28 8.31 -0.09 -0.66
CA THR A 28 7.28 0.00 0.38
C THR A 28 7.23 -1.25 1.25
N GLY A 29 7.35 -2.44 0.64
CA GLY A 29 7.43 -3.70 1.38
C GLY A 29 8.61 -3.76 2.34
N GLU A 30 9.78 -3.27 1.91
CA GLU A 30 11.00 -3.14 2.73
C GLU A 30 10.81 -2.17 3.89
N ILE A 31 10.25 -0.98 3.64
CA ILE A 31 9.99 0.01 4.69
C ILE A 31 8.98 -0.51 5.70
N VAL A 32 7.87 -1.10 5.25
CA VAL A 32 6.84 -1.67 6.13
C VAL A 32 7.42 -2.79 6.99
N ALA A 33 8.31 -3.61 6.45
CA ALA A 33 9.02 -4.65 7.20
C ALA A 33 10.01 -4.10 8.22
N LYS A 34 10.76 -3.05 7.88
CA LYS A 34 11.75 -2.41 8.76
C LYS A 34 11.10 -1.65 9.91
N GLU A 35 10.05 -0.89 9.62
CA GLU A 35 9.31 -0.11 10.62
C GLU A 35 8.41 -1.01 11.47
N ASN A 36 7.93 -2.12 10.90
CA ASN A 36 7.04 -3.12 11.52
C ASN A 36 6.01 -2.49 12.48
N PRO A 37 5.16 -1.58 11.98
CA PRO A 37 4.31 -0.77 12.83
C PRO A 37 3.29 -1.62 13.57
N THR A 38 2.97 -1.19 14.79
CA THR A 38 1.96 -1.85 15.63
C THR A 38 0.60 -1.20 15.42
N PHE A 39 -0.45 -2.01 15.46
CA PHE A 39 -1.84 -1.56 15.37
C PHE A 39 -2.70 -2.32 16.36
N ASN A 40 -3.82 -1.72 16.75
CA ASN A 40 -4.80 -2.42 17.58
C ASN A 40 -5.70 -3.30 16.69
N ALA A 41 -5.41 -4.60 16.64
CA ALA A 41 -6.16 -5.57 15.86
C ALA A 41 -7.67 -5.62 16.22
N SER A 42 -8.06 -5.21 17.43
CA SER A 42 -9.49 -5.19 17.82
C SER A 42 -10.35 -4.21 17.01
N LYS A 43 -9.73 -3.30 16.24
CA LYS A 43 -10.43 -2.34 15.38
C LYS A 43 -10.94 -2.96 14.07
N PHE A 44 -10.50 -4.17 13.72
CA PHE A 44 -10.76 -4.78 12.42
C PHE A 44 -11.63 -6.04 12.56
N PRO A 45 -12.96 -5.90 12.70
CA PRO A 45 -13.85 -7.02 12.98
C PRO A 45 -13.81 -8.06 11.86
N GLY A 46 -13.78 -9.34 12.26
CA GLY A 46 -13.76 -10.48 11.33
C GLY A 46 -12.53 -10.54 10.44
N SER A 47 -11.49 -9.73 10.71
CA SER A 47 -10.34 -9.57 9.83
C SER A 47 -9.07 -10.19 10.41
N GLU A 48 -8.24 -10.74 9.53
CA GLU A 48 -6.91 -11.26 9.85
C GLU A 48 -5.87 -10.31 9.27
N ILE A 49 -5.05 -9.69 10.12
CA ILE A 49 -3.93 -8.86 9.68
C ILE A 49 -2.64 -9.64 9.89
N ILE A 50 -1.87 -9.84 8.83
CA ILE A 50 -0.63 -10.62 8.80
C ILE A 50 0.53 -9.63 8.63
N PRO A 51 1.29 -9.32 9.69
CA PRO A 51 2.42 -8.41 9.61
C PRO A 51 3.51 -8.89 8.62
N PRO A 52 4.31 -7.97 8.07
CA PRO A 52 4.28 -6.53 8.34
C PRO A 52 3.19 -5.83 7.51
N VAL A 53 2.44 -4.92 8.13
CA VAL A 53 1.39 -4.11 7.46
C VAL A 53 1.41 -2.72 8.08
N PHE A 54 1.45 -1.69 7.25
CA PHE A 54 1.19 -0.32 7.67
C PHE A 54 -0.29 0.01 7.49
N ILE A 55 -0.92 0.56 8.53
CA ILE A 55 -2.32 0.97 8.53
C ILE A 55 -2.41 2.36 9.14
N ALA A 56 -2.77 3.35 8.33
CA ALA A 56 -2.98 4.72 8.78
C ALA A 56 -4.22 4.87 9.68
N GLU A 57 -4.35 6.04 10.32
CA GLU A 57 -5.55 6.37 11.08
C GLU A 57 -6.79 6.45 10.17
N GLY A 58 -7.98 6.21 10.73
CA GLY A 58 -9.24 6.31 9.99
C GLY A 58 -9.52 5.16 9.01
N VAL A 59 -8.60 4.20 8.86
CA VAL A 59 -8.81 3.01 8.03
C VAL A 59 -9.85 2.08 8.64
N ASN A 60 -10.81 1.64 7.83
CA ASN A 60 -11.83 0.67 8.20
C ASN A 60 -11.59 -0.65 7.45
N ILE A 61 -11.42 -1.75 8.18
CA ILE A 61 -11.23 -3.09 7.60
C ILE A 61 -12.25 -4.03 8.24
N GLU A 62 -13.01 -4.74 7.43
CA GLU A 62 -14.05 -5.67 7.86
C GLU A 62 -13.99 -6.97 7.06
N SER A 63 -14.10 -8.11 7.74
CA SER A 63 -14.17 -9.45 7.12
C SER A 63 -13.09 -9.69 6.05
N SER A 64 -11.87 -9.23 6.29
CA SER A 64 -10.80 -9.20 5.28
C SER A 64 -9.49 -9.81 5.78
N LYS A 65 -8.64 -10.26 4.86
CA LYS A 65 -7.29 -10.75 5.14
C LYS A 65 -6.26 -9.81 4.52
N ILE A 66 -5.46 -9.16 5.36
CA ILE A 66 -4.52 -8.11 4.93
C ILE A 66 -3.10 -8.51 5.27
N GLY A 67 -2.21 -8.47 4.29
CA GLY A 67 -0.79 -8.70 4.46
C GLY A 67 -0.28 -10.07 4.01
N PRO A 68 1.05 -10.29 4.08
CA PRO A 68 2.07 -9.32 4.48
C PRO A 68 2.38 -8.26 3.41
N HIS A 69 3.18 -7.26 3.79
CA HIS A 69 3.71 -6.17 2.97
C HIS A 69 2.62 -5.30 2.34
N VAL A 70 1.61 -4.93 3.12
CA VAL A 70 0.56 -4.03 2.67
C VAL A 70 0.71 -2.68 3.36
N SER A 71 0.59 -1.60 2.59
CA SER A 71 0.49 -0.24 3.11
C SER A 71 -0.88 0.33 2.79
N ILE A 72 -1.59 0.82 3.81
CA ILE A 72 -2.95 1.37 3.69
C ILE A 72 -2.97 2.78 4.26
N GLU A 73 -3.30 3.76 3.43
CA GLU A 73 -3.36 5.16 3.83
C GLU A 73 -4.76 5.60 4.30
N GLU A 74 -4.86 6.85 4.75
CA GLU A 74 -5.94 7.37 5.59
C GLU A 74 -7.31 7.27 4.92
N GLY A 75 -8.36 7.02 5.72
CA GLY A 75 -9.75 7.03 5.26
C GLY A 75 -10.15 5.87 4.34
N THR A 76 -9.22 4.95 4.04
CA THR A 76 -9.49 3.77 3.21
C THR A 76 -10.48 2.82 3.89
N THR A 77 -11.41 2.27 3.11
CA THR A 77 -12.36 1.23 3.55
C THR A 77 -12.16 -0.06 2.75
N ILE A 78 -11.99 -1.17 3.45
CA ILE A 78 -11.75 -2.49 2.86
C ILE A 78 -12.73 -3.49 3.45
N LYS A 79 -13.50 -4.18 2.60
CA LYS A 79 -14.49 -5.17 3.00
C LYS A 79 -14.37 -6.45 2.19
N ASN A 80 -14.57 -7.59 2.84
CA ASN A 80 -14.65 -8.90 2.19
C ASN A 80 -13.45 -9.19 1.26
N SER A 81 -12.26 -8.69 1.58
CA SER A 81 -11.13 -8.63 0.64
C SER A 81 -9.92 -9.39 1.14
N THR A 82 -9.10 -9.89 0.22
CA THR A 82 -7.78 -10.47 0.50
C THR A 82 -6.72 -9.69 -0.23
N ILE A 83 -5.80 -9.07 0.51
CA ILE A 83 -4.82 -8.14 -0.04
C ILE A 83 -3.44 -8.49 0.48
N LYS A 84 -2.47 -8.63 -0.40
CA LYS A 84 -1.08 -8.93 -0.08
C LYS A 84 -0.13 -8.10 -0.93
N ASN A 85 1.05 -7.75 -0.41
CA ASN A 85 2.11 -7.08 -1.16
C ASN A 85 1.58 -5.95 -2.05
N SER A 86 0.91 -4.96 -1.46
CA SER A 86 0.15 -3.95 -2.20
C SER A 86 0.19 -2.59 -1.50
N ILE A 87 0.06 -1.54 -2.30
CA ILE A 87 -0.07 -0.16 -1.83
C ILE A 87 -1.50 0.30 -2.07
N ILE A 88 -2.15 0.81 -1.03
CA ILE A 88 -3.50 1.39 -1.12
C ILE A 88 -3.44 2.81 -0.58
N ARG A 89 -3.67 3.77 -1.48
CA ARG A 89 -3.59 5.20 -1.20
C ARG A 89 -4.89 5.74 -0.60
N ASP A 90 -4.84 6.97 -0.09
CA ASP A 90 -5.89 7.61 0.71
C ASP A 90 -7.30 7.47 0.14
N ASN A 91 -8.28 7.26 1.02
CA ASN A 91 -9.72 7.27 0.72
C ASN A 91 -10.15 6.27 -0.37
N ALA A 92 -9.43 5.17 -0.56
CA ALA A 92 -9.86 4.11 -1.45
C ALA A 92 -10.99 3.26 -0.82
N VAL A 93 -11.86 2.70 -1.65
CA VAL A 93 -12.96 1.81 -1.25
C VAL A 93 -12.83 0.49 -2.00
N LEU A 94 -12.57 -0.59 -1.26
CA LEU A 94 -12.37 -1.93 -1.80
C LEU A 94 -13.44 -2.87 -1.23
N ASP A 95 -14.24 -3.49 -2.09
CA ASP A 95 -15.26 -4.47 -1.70
C ASP A 95 -15.15 -5.74 -2.54
N ASN A 96 -14.98 -6.88 -1.87
CA ASN A 96 -14.80 -8.19 -2.53
C ASN A 96 -13.61 -8.20 -3.51
N VAL A 97 -12.46 -7.67 -3.07
CA VAL A 97 -11.22 -7.58 -3.87
C VAL A 97 -10.22 -8.63 -3.41
N GLU A 98 -9.68 -9.40 -4.35
CA GLU A 98 -8.58 -10.35 -4.11
C GLU A 98 -7.37 -9.92 -4.95
N THR A 99 -6.33 -9.37 -4.31
CA THR A 99 -5.19 -8.82 -5.04
C THR A 99 -3.84 -9.05 -4.38
N GLU A 100 -2.82 -9.25 -5.22
CA GLU A 100 -1.42 -9.36 -4.82
C GLU A 100 -0.54 -8.59 -5.81
N GLY A 101 0.41 -7.80 -5.31
CA GLY A 101 1.38 -7.12 -6.15
C GLY A 101 0.87 -5.84 -6.81
N SER A 102 -0.04 -5.12 -6.14
CA SER A 102 -0.89 -4.08 -6.74
C SER A 102 -0.68 -2.69 -6.16
N THR A 103 -0.93 -1.68 -6.98
CA THR A 103 -0.88 -0.27 -6.61
C THR A 103 -2.24 0.39 -6.87
N ILE A 104 -2.91 0.80 -5.80
CA ILE A 104 -4.27 1.35 -5.85
C ILE A 104 -4.22 2.82 -5.45
N GLY A 105 -4.52 3.70 -6.40
CA GLY A 105 -4.49 5.15 -6.24
C GLY A 105 -5.57 5.70 -5.30
N ALA A 106 -5.40 6.96 -4.93
CA ALA A 106 -6.28 7.63 -3.97
C ALA A 106 -7.69 7.81 -4.54
N HIS A 107 -8.71 7.81 -3.67
CA HIS A 107 -10.11 7.96 -4.07
C HIS A 107 -10.59 6.94 -5.12
N THR A 108 -9.97 5.76 -5.17
CA THR A 108 -10.36 4.69 -6.09
C THR A 108 -11.48 3.83 -5.48
N SER A 109 -12.44 3.38 -6.28
CA SER A 109 -13.39 2.33 -5.90
C SER A 109 -13.15 1.06 -6.70
N LEU A 110 -12.87 -0.05 -6.02
CA LEU A 110 -12.72 -1.38 -6.63
C LEU A 110 -13.78 -2.33 -6.07
N LYS A 111 -14.46 -3.05 -6.97
CA LYS A 111 -15.45 -4.05 -6.57
C LYS A 111 -15.37 -5.32 -7.40
N ASN A 112 -15.40 -6.47 -6.72
CA ASN A 112 -15.31 -7.82 -7.30
C ASN A 112 -14.04 -8.08 -8.13
N VAL A 113 -12.97 -7.31 -7.90
CA VAL A 113 -11.73 -7.43 -8.67
C VAL A 113 -10.90 -8.59 -8.14
N LYS A 114 -10.46 -9.49 -9.04
CA LYS A 114 -9.54 -10.59 -8.72
C LYS A 114 -8.29 -10.53 -9.57
N GLY A 115 -7.14 -10.65 -8.93
CA GLY A 115 -5.82 -10.60 -9.56
C GLY A 115 -5.11 -9.26 -9.34
N LYS A 116 -3.95 -9.12 -9.98
CA LYS A 116 -3.14 -7.90 -9.91
C LYS A 116 -3.86 -6.76 -10.63
N VAL A 117 -3.90 -5.59 -9.99
CA VAL A 117 -4.54 -4.38 -10.50
C VAL A 117 -3.73 -3.15 -10.11
N ASP A 118 -3.26 -2.40 -11.11
CA ASP A 118 -2.62 -1.10 -10.90
C ASP A 118 -3.56 -0.02 -11.44
N VAL A 119 -4.05 0.86 -10.57
CA VAL A 119 -5.06 1.89 -10.90
C VAL A 119 -4.64 3.24 -10.36
N GLY A 120 -4.75 4.27 -11.18
CA GLY A 120 -4.49 5.65 -10.78
C GLY A 120 -5.65 6.26 -9.98
N ASP A 121 -5.41 7.42 -9.41
CA ASP A 121 -6.35 8.12 -8.54
C ASP A 121 -7.71 8.39 -9.22
N HIS A 122 -8.77 8.52 -8.41
CA HIS A 122 -10.14 8.85 -8.84
C HIS A 122 -10.74 7.88 -9.87
N SER A 123 -10.36 6.61 -9.80
CA SER A 123 -10.84 5.58 -10.72
C SER A 123 -11.93 4.71 -10.10
N ASN A 124 -12.81 4.15 -10.94
CA ASN A 124 -13.82 3.19 -10.52
C ASN A 124 -13.72 1.95 -11.40
N LEU A 125 -13.60 0.78 -10.80
CA LEU A 125 -13.58 -0.51 -11.49
C LEU A 125 -14.50 -1.50 -10.76
N GLU A 126 -15.50 -1.99 -11.49
CA GLU A 126 -16.42 -3.02 -11.02
C GLU A 126 -16.44 -4.15 -12.05
N ILE A 127 -16.32 -5.38 -11.57
CA ILE A 127 -16.40 -6.59 -12.39
C ILE A 127 -17.68 -7.33 -12.03
N GLU A 128 -18.41 -7.78 -13.05
CA GLU A 128 -19.63 -8.59 -12.91
C GLU A 128 -19.33 -10.10 -12.93
#